data_AF-A0A3R6Z0N6-F1
#
_entry.id   AF-A0A3R6Z0N6-F1
#
_cell.length_a   1.000
_cell.length_b   1.000
_cell.length_c   1.000
_cell.angle_alpha   90.00
_cell.angle_beta   90.00
_cell.angle_gamma   90.00
#
_symmetry.space_group_name_H-M   'P 1'
#
loop_
_entity.id
_entity.type
_entity.pdbx_description
1 polymer ?
#
loop_
_entity_poly.entity_id
_entity_poly.type
_entity_poly.pdbx_seq_one_letter_code
_entity_poly.pdbx_strand_id
1 'polypeptide(L)'
;MSCVIHRLGRVPYRQAWDWQQRLIKERFRDASLKNVCLMLEHPRVYTLGRGASMDNVRFDTTAPNSDFELIKVDRGGEVTYHGPGQLVVYPILNLTQGPFKKDLHWYLRQVEEVVIQTLGHFDIQGERVEGLTGVDISFSTNG
;
A
#
# COMPACT_ATOMS: atom_id res chain seq x y z
N MET A 1 -9.08 16.44 14.19
CA MET A 1 -7.71 15.96 13.86
C MET A 1 -7.55 16.03 12.34
N SER A 2 -6.52 16.68 11.80
CA SER A 2 -6.39 16.88 10.35
C SER A 2 -5.35 15.93 9.75
N CYS A 3 -5.70 15.32 8.61
CA CYS A 3 -4.78 14.55 7.77
C CYS A 3 -4.44 15.39 6.54
N VAL A 4 -3.17 15.49 6.19
CA VAL A 4 -2.71 16.17 4.97
C VAL A 4 -2.60 15.13 3.86
N ILE A 5 -3.29 15.38 2.75
CA ILE A 5 -3.28 14.50 1.58
C ILE A 5 -2.37 15.11 0.52
N HIS A 6 -1.40 14.35 0.05
CA HIS A 6 -0.55 14.70 -1.09
C HIS A 6 -0.91 13.85 -2.30
N ARG A 7 -1.34 14.49 -3.38
CA ARG A 7 -1.56 13.85 -4.70
C ARG A 7 -0.33 14.11 -5.55
N LEU A 8 0.49 13.08 -5.76
CA LEU A 8 1.87 13.24 -6.24
C LEU A 8 2.06 12.80 -7.70
N GLY A 9 1.01 12.31 -8.36
CA GLY A 9 1.10 11.77 -9.72
C GLY A 9 1.97 10.51 -9.74
N ARG A 10 2.86 10.41 -10.72
CA ARG A 10 3.76 9.25 -10.89
C ARG A 10 5.11 9.50 -10.26
N VAL A 11 5.54 8.61 -9.37
CA VAL A 11 6.77 8.77 -8.57
C VAL A 11 7.57 7.46 -8.59
N PRO A 12 8.89 7.49 -8.85
CA PRO A 12 9.77 6.33 -8.66
C PRO A 12 9.65 5.72 -7.26
N TYR A 13 9.68 4.39 -7.16
CA TYR A 13 9.42 3.68 -5.90
C TYR A 13 10.36 4.11 -4.78
N ARG A 14 11.68 4.17 -5.07
CA ARG A 14 12.70 4.55 -4.07
C ARG A 14 12.49 5.96 -3.53
N GLN A 15 12.13 6.91 -4.40
CA GLN A 15 11.85 8.28 -3.99
C GLN A 15 10.64 8.36 -3.04
N ALA A 16 9.55 7.66 -3.36
CA ALA A 16 8.39 7.59 -2.48
C ALA A 16 8.71 6.89 -1.15
N TRP A 17 9.57 5.86 -1.18
CA TRP A 17 10.03 5.17 0.02
C TRP A 17 10.88 6.09 0.92
N ASP A 18 11.79 6.88 0.36
CA ASP A 18 12.58 7.86 1.11
C ASP A 18 11.69 8.91 1.79
N TRP A 19 10.65 9.39 1.09
CA TRP A 19 9.65 10.29 1.67
C TRP A 19 8.90 9.64 2.84
N GLN A 20 8.46 8.38 2.68
CA GLN A 20 7.82 7.65 3.77
C GLN A 20 8.74 7.54 5.00
N GLN A 21 10.00 7.14 4.81
CA GLN A 21 10.97 7.02 5.90
C GLN A 21 11.22 8.35 6.60
N ARG A 22 11.34 9.43 5.84
CA ARG A 22 11.51 10.79 6.38
C ARG A 22 10.30 11.20 7.22
N LEU A 23 9.09 11.06 6.68
CA LEU A 23 7.85 11.43 7.37
C LEU A 23 7.63 10.60 8.64
N ILE A 24 8.01 9.32 8.63
CA ILE A 24 7.99 8.45 9.82
C ILE A 24 8.98 8.98 10.87
N LYS A 25 10.23 9.27 10.49
CA LYS A 25 11.26 9.78 11.40
C LYS A 25 10.89 11.13 12.02
N GLU A 26 10.36 12.06 11.22
CA GLU A 26 9.88 13.36 11.69
C GLU A 26 8.78 13.19 12.74
N ARG A 27 7.82 12.29 12.49
CA ARG A 27 6.72 12.01 13.43
C ARG A 27 7.14 11.29 14.70
N PHE A 28 8.17 10.44 14.64
CA PHE A 28 8.75 9.87 15.87
C PHE A 28 9.40 10.93 16.76
N ARG A 29 9.92 12.02 16.18
CA ARG A 29 10.50 13.14 16.93
C ARG A 29 9.44 14.09 17.46
N ASP A 30 8.37 14.29 16.71
CA ASP A 30 7.26 15.15 17.09
C ASP A 30 5.91 14.49 16.78
N ALA A 31 5.30 13.93 17.83
CA ALA A 31 4.00 13.29 17.74
C ALA A 31 2.85 14.28 17.45
N SER A 32 3.05 15.59 17.60
CA SER A 32 2.04 16.61 17.32
C SER A 32 1.84 16.89 15.82
N LEU A 33 2.79 16.43 14.99
CA LEU A 33 2.69 16.54 13.54
C LEU A 33 1.44 15.85 13.00
N LYS A 34 0.84 16.48 11.98
CA LYS A 34 -0.37 15.97 11.33
C LYS A 34 -0.12 14.60 10.70
N ASN A 35 -1.19 13.81 10.65
CA ASN A 35 -1.22 12.60 9.83
C ASN A 35 -1.02 12.97 8.36
N VAL A 36 -0.34 12.12 7.61
CA VAL A 36 -0.06 12.34 6.19
C VAL A 36 -0.55 11.14 5.39
N CYS A 37 -1.15 11.40 4.23
CA CYS A 37 -1.52 10.38 3.26
C CYS A 37 -0.88 10.74 1.92
N LEU A 38 -0.01 9.86 1.41
CA LEU A 38 0.56 10.01 0.08
C LEU A 38 -0.29 9.19 -0.91
N MET A 39 -0.75 9.81 -1.99
CA MET A 39 -1.49 9.19 -3.07
C MET A 39 -0.72 9.38 -4.38
N LEU A 40 -0.36 8.28 -5.03
CA LEU A 40 0.52 8.28 -6.18
C LEU A 40 0.34 7.04 -7.05
N GLU A 41 1.03 7.02 -8.18
CA GLU A 41 1.30 5.82 -8.99
C GLU A 41 2.82 5.59 -9.05
N HIS A 42 3.22 4.35 -9.28
CA HIS A 42 4.62 4.02 -9.59
C HIS A 42 4.81 3.74 -11.08
N PRO A 43 5.99 4.02 -11.65
CA PRO A 43 6.50 3.24 -12.77
C PRO A 43 6.46 1.74 -12.43
N ARG A 44 6.56 0.88 -13.45
CA ARG A 44 6.49 -0.58 -13.26
C ARG A 44 7.58 -1.02 -12.28
N VAL A 45 7.18 -1.66 -11.19
CA VAL A 45 8.09 -2.12 -10.14
C VAL A 45 7.54 -3.36 -9.46
N TYR A 46 8.41 -4.33 -9.22
CA TYR A 46 8.17 -5.46 -8.35
C TYR A 46 8.87 -5.23 -7.02
N THR A 47 8.15 -5.42 -5.93
CA THR A 47 8.72 -5.30 -4.59
C THR A 47 8.69 -6.65 -3.88
N LEU A 48 9.81 -7.04 -3.28
CA LEU A 48 9.95 -8.27 -2.51
C LEU A 48 9.88 -7.94 -1.02
N GLY A 49 8.80 -8.35 -0.35
CA GLY A 49 8.66 -8.22 1.10
C GLY A 49 9.57 -9.18 1.87
N ARG A 50 9.50 -9.13 3.21
CA ARG A 50 10.33 -9.95 4.10
C ARG A 50 10.14 -11.46 3.92
N GLY A 51 8.96 -11.89 3.49
CA GLY A 51 8.65 -13.30 3.23
C GLY A 51 8.99 -13.77 1.80
N ALA A 52 9.46 -12.87 0.93
CA ALA A 52 9.77 -13.21 -0.45
C ALA A 52 11.22 -13.68 -0.61
N SER A 53 11.40 -14.77 -1.37
CA SER A 53 12.67 -15.16 -1.98
C SER A 53 12.61 -14.89 -3.50
N MET A 54 13.74 -15.11 -4.17
CA MET A 54 13.76 -15.09 -5.64
C MET A 54 12.92 -16.22 -6.25
N ASP A 55 12.60 -17.28 -5.51
CA ASP A 55 11.76 -18.39 -6.00
C ASP A 55 10.29 -17.94 -6.19
N ASN A 56 9.87 -16.88 -5.50
CA ASN A 56 8.57 -16.26 -5.73
C ASN A 56 8.55 -15.44 -7.04
N VAL A 57 9.70 -15.16 -7.65
CA VAL A 57 9.83 -14.40 -8.90
C VAL A 57 9.74 -15.37 -10.08
N ARG A 58 8.56 -15.47 -10.69
CA ARG A 58 8.26 -16.39 -11.80
C ARG A 58 8.53 -15.82 -13.20
N PHE A 59 9.36 -14.79 -13.31
CA PHE A 59 9.71 -14.14 -14.57
C PHE A 59 11.23 -13.92 -14.67
N ASP A 60 11.75 -13.81 -15.90
CA ASP A 60 13.17 -13.53 -16.12
C ASP A 60 13.51 -12.09 -15.71
N THR A 61 14.34 -11.97 -14.68
CA THR A 61 14.80 -10.70 -14.12
C THR A 61 16.02 -10.12 -14.85
N THR A 62 16.63 -10.90 -15.76
CA THR A 62 17.81 -10.53 -16.53
C THR A 62 17.48 -10.11 -17.96
N ALA A 63 16.20 -10.18 -18.35
CA ALA A 63 15.74 -9.82 -19.67
C ALA A 63 16.16 -8.38 -20.01
N PRO A 64 16.94 -8.15 -21.08
CA PRO A 64 17.56 -6.85 -21.37
C PRO A 64 16.57 -5.71 -21.68
N ASN A 65 15.28 -6.01 -21.85
CA ASN A 65 14.20 -5.05 -22.10
C ASN A 65 13.11 -5.07 -21.00
N SER A 66 13.49 -5.45 -19.78
CA SER A 66 12.56 -5.38 -18.65
C SER A 66 12.37 -3.92 -18.22
N ASP A 67 11.29 -3.30 -18.69
CA ASP A 67 10.84 -1.95 -18.28
C ASP A 67 10.31 -1.94 -16.83
N PHE A 68 10.93 -2.65 -15.89
CA PHE A 68 10.50 -2.70 -14.50
C PHE A 68 11.67 -2.75 -13.52
N GLU A 69 11.50 -2.14 -12.35
CA GLU A 69 12.45 -2.27 -11.24
C GLU A 69 12.12 -3.49 -10.37
N LEU A 70 13.13 -4.12 -9.76
CA LEU A 70 12.97 -5.16 -8.75
C LEU A 70 13.63 -4.71 -7.44
N ILE A 71 12.85 -4.52 -6.38
CA ILE A 71 13.33 -3.90 -5.13
C ILE A 71 12.97 -4.75 -3.91
N LYS A 72 13.96 -5.08 -3.09
CA LYS A 72 13.72 -5.70 -1.77
C LYS A 72 13.34 -4.64 -0.74
N VAL A 73 12.29 -4.90 0.04
CA VAL A 73 11.65 -3.94 0.95
C VAL A 73 11.22 -4.58 2.27
N ASP A 74 11.07 -3.78 3.32
CA ASP A 74 10.80 -4.26 4.68
C ASP A 74 9.32 -4.53 5.01
N ARG A 75 8.42 -4.51 4.01
CA ARG A 75 7.00 -4.83 4.23
C ARG A 75 6.77 -6.32 4.48
N GLY A 76 5.66 -6.64 5.13
CA GLY A 76 5.13 -8.01 5.18
C GLY A 76 4.63 -8.47 3.80
N GLY A 77 4.35 -9.77 3.69
CA GLY A 77 3.92 -10.41 2.44
C GLY A 77 5.08 -10.80 1.51
N GLU A 78 4.71 -11.43 0.42
CA GLU A 78 5.64 -11.93 -0.61
C GLU A 78 5.95 -10.85 -1.67
N VAL A 79 5.97 -11.22 -2.94
CA VAL A 79 6.19 -10.33 -4.08
C VAL A 79 4.88 -9.61 -4.44
N THR A 80 4.95 -8.32 -4.76
CA THR A 80 3.82 -7.59 -5.36
C THR A 80 4.31 -6.68 -6.48
N TYR A 81 3.39 -6.32 -7.37
CA TYR A 81 3.63 -5.43 -8.51
C TYR A 81 2.93 -4.10 -8.31
N HIS A 82 3.60 -3.03 -8.72
CA HIS A 82 3.02 -1.71 -8.92
C HIS A 82 3.33 -1.17 -10.30
N GLY A 83 2.43 -0.34 -10.84
CA GLY A 83 2.63 0.29 -12.14
C GLY A 83 1.55 1.31 -12.50
N PRO A 84 1.66 1.91 -13.70
CA PRO A 84 0.68 2.87 -14.22
C PRO A 84 -0.76 2.37 -14.13
N GLY A 85 -1.67 3.24 -13.69
CA GLY A 85 -3.10 2.90 -13.52
C GLY A 85 -3.44 2.23 -12.19
N GLN A 86 -2.44 1.87 -11.37
CA GLN A 86 -2.66 1.40 -10.01
C GLN A 86 -2.45 2.56 -9.02
N LEU A 87 -3.54 3.01 -8.39
CA LEU A 87 -3.46 3.97 -7.29
C LEU A 87 -2.81 3.30 -6.07
N VAL A 88 -1.68 3.86 -5.64
CA VAL A 88 -0.97 3.48 -4.41
C VAL A 88 -1.20 4.55 -3.36
N VAL A 89 -1.57 4.10 -2.15
CA VAL A 89 -1.83 4.98 -1.01
C VAL A 89 -0.94 4.56 0.15
N TYR A 90 -0.20 5.53 0.70
CA TYR A 90 0.61 5.35 1.91
C TYR A 90 0.05 6.20 3.05
N PRO A 91 -0.83 5.65 3.91
CA PRO A 91 -1.25 6.31 5.13
C PRO A 91 -0.11 6.27 6.16
N ILE A 92 0.38 7.44 6.55
CA ILE A 92 1.45 7.59 7.54
C ILE A 92 0.83 8.26 8.77
N LEU A 93 0.31 7.42 9.66
CA LEU A 93 -0.57 7.80 10.75
C LEU A 93 0.08 7.60 12.11
N ASN A 94 -0.26 8.48 13.07
CA ASN A 94 0.00 8.23 14.49
C ASN A 94 -1.16 7.45 15.11
N LEU A 95 -0.98 6.14 15.32
CA LEU A 95 -2.02 5.27 15.86
C LEU A 95 -2.28 5.43 17.38
N THR A 96 -1.46 6.21 18.09
CA THR A 96 -1.65 6.44 19.54
C THR A 96 -2.57 7.61 19.85
N GLN A 97 -2.85 8.45 18.86
CA GLN A 97 -3.78 9.56 18.98
C GLN A 97 -5.18 9.07 18.63
N GLY A 98 -6.22 9.64 19.26
CA GLY A 98 -7.61 9.21 19.01
C GLY A 98 -8.01 9.37 17.53
N PRO A 99 -9.15 8.88 17.02
CA PRO A 99 -9.89 7.66 17.41
C PRO A 99 -9.13 6.36 17.03
N PHE A 100 -7.85 6.44 16.69
CA PHE A 100 -7.05 5.28 16.31
C PHE A 100 -6.76 4.37 17.51
N LYS A 101 -6.40 3.13 17.20
CA LYS A 101 -5.94 2.13 18.18
C LYS A 101 -4.51 1.75 17.85
N LYS A 102 -3.66 1.62 18.86
CA LYS A 102 -2.30 1.07 18.74
C LYS A 102 -2.35 -0.46 18.54
N ASP A 103 -3.01 -0.88 17.47
CA ASP A 103 -3.29 -2.26 17.10
C ASP A 103 -3.18 -2.40 15.57
N LEU A 104 -2.27 -3.28 15.13
CA LEU A 104 -2.01 -3.52 13.72
C LEU A 104 -3.20 -4.19 13.02
N HIS A 105 -3.90 -5.12 13.68
CA HIS A 105 -5.05 -5.80 13.09
C HIS A 105 -6.19 -4.81 12.89
N TRP A 106 -6.45 -3.98 13.90
CA TRP A 106 -7.43 -2.90 13.78
C TRP A 106 -7.08 -1.99 12.60
N TYR A 107 -5.82 -1.54 12.49
CA TYR A 107 -5.38 -0.69 11.39
C TYR A 107 -5.59 -1.34 10.01
N LEU A 108 -5.19 -2.60 9.83
CA LEU A 108 -5.39 -3.31 8.57
C LEU A 108 -6.88 -3.44 8.22
N ARG A 109 -7.74 -3.77 9.19
CA ARG A 109 -9.20 -3.82 8.97
C ARG A 109 -9.78 -2.47 8.56
N GLN A 110 -9.27 -1.36 9.09
CA GLN A 110 -9.69 -0.02 8.67
C GLN A 110 -9.21 0.32 7.25
N VAL A 111 -8.00 -0.09 6.86
CA VAL A 111 -7.53 0.09 5.48
C VAL A 111 -8.40 -0.70 4.50
N GLU A 112 -8.73 -1.94 4.82
CA GLU A 112 -9.68 -2.76 4.04
C GLU A 112 -11.06 -2.09 3.97
N GLU A 113 -11.55 -1.51 5.06
CA GLU A 113 -12.85 -0.83 5.09
C GLU A 113 -12.87 0.37 4.14
N VAL A 114 -11.80 1.17 4.12
CA VAL A 114 -11.68 2.30 3.18
C VAL A 114 -11.78 1.83 1.73
N VAL A 115 -11.14 0.70 1.39
CA VAL A 115 -11.20 0.12 0.05
C VAL A 115 -12.61 -0.39 -0.26
N ILE A 116 -13.24 -1.15 0.63
CA ILE A 116 -14.61 -1.66 0.47
C ILE A 116 -15.60 -0.51 0.27
N GLN A 117 -15.55 0.51 1.12
CA GLN A 117 -16.42 1.68 1.00
C GLN A 117 -16.16 2.42 -0.32
N THR A 118 -14.90 2.54 -0.75
CA THR A 118 -14.56 3.14 -2.04
C THR A 118 -15.17 2.35 -3.20
N LEU A 119 -15.04 1.02 -3.20
CA LEU A 119 -15.67 0.15 -4.21
C LEU A 119 -17.20 0.29 -4.23
N GLY A 120 -17.83 0.44 -3.06
CA GLY A 120 -19.27 0.65 -2.95
C GLY A 120 -19.78 1.93 -3.63
N HIS A 121 -18.95 2.97 -3.77
CA HIS A 121 -19.31 4.16 -4.56
C HIS A 121 -19.38 3.90 -6.06
N PHE A 122 -18.85 2.77 -6.52
CA PHE A 122 -18.89 2.30 -7.91
C PHE A 122 -19.83 1.09 -8.08
N ASP A 123 -20.69 0.81 -7.10
CA ASP A 123 -21.57 -0.37 -7.05
C ASP A 123 -20.81 -1.71 -7.13
N ILE A 124 -19.54 -1.72 -6.71
CA ILE A 124 -18.72 -2.93 -6.63
C ILE A 124 -18.71 -3.41 -5.17
N GLN A 125 -19.15 -4.65 -4.96
CA GLN A 125 -19.10 -5.29 -3.66
C GLN A 125 -17.70 -5.87 -3.39
N GLY A 126 -16.93 -5.22 -2.53
CA GLY A 126 -15.68 -5.76 -1.98
C GLY A 126 -15.92 -6.53 -0.68
N GLU A 127 -15.14 -7.58 -0.44
CA GLU A 127 -15.22 -8.42 0.76
C GLU A 127 -13.85 -8.72 1.36
N ARG A 128 -13.87 -9.21 2.60
CA ARG A 128 -12.68 -9.72 3.29
C ARG A 128 -12.74 -11.24 3.28
N VAL A 129 -11.66 -11.88 2.86
CA VAL A 129 -11.53 -13.34 2.95
C VAL A 129 -10.81 -13.70 4.25
N GLU A 130 -11.39 -14.60 5.03
CA GLU A 130 -10.78 -15.05 6.28
C GLU A 130 -9.40 -15.67 6.02
N GLY A 131 -8.41 -15.29 6.83
CA GLY A 131 -7.02 -15.73 6.68
C GLY A 131 -6.20 -14.99 5.62
N LEU A 132 -6.81 -14.13 4.79
CA LEU A 132 -6.12 -13.30 3.79
C LEU A 132 -6.17 -11.82 4.20
N THR A 133 -5.08 -11.09 3.90
CA THR A 133 -5.04 -9.64 4.07
C THR A 133 -5.33 -8.98 2.73
N GLY A 134 -6.32 -8.09 2.68
CA GLY A 134 -6.73 -7.43 1.45
C GLY A 134 -8.24 -7.37 1.30
N VAL A 135 -8.67 -6.91 0.13
CA VAL A 135 -10.06 -6.86 -0.28
C VAL A 135 -10.19 -7.59 -1.61
N ASP A 136 -11.12 -8.53 -1.66
CA ASP A 136 -11.43 -9.34 -2.83
C ASP A 136 -12.78 -8.91 -3.41
N ILE A 137 -12.98 -9.22 -4.69
CA ILE A 137 -14.27 -9.08 -5.36
C ILE A 137 -14.69 -10.46 -5.84
N SER A 138 -15.87 -10.91 -5.43
CA SER A 138 -16.48 -12.13 -5.94
C SER A 138 -17.43 -11.80 -7.07
N PHE A 139 -17.25 -12.44 -8.23
CA PHE A 139 -18.22 -12.38 -9.30
C PHE A 139 -19.17 -13.56 -9.15
N SER A 140 -20.44 -13.30 -8.84
CA SER A 140 -21.51 -14.27 -9.08
C SER A 140 -21.76 -14.30 -10.59
N THR A 141 -21.26 -15.33 -11.26
CA THR A 141 -21.75 -15.66 -12.60
C THR A 141 -23.15 -16.25 -12.43
N ASN A 142 -24.17 -15.41 -12.45
CA ASN A 142 -25.53 -15.87 -12.73
C ASN A 142 -25.52 -16.35 -14.19
N GLY A 143 -25.40 -17.65 -14.38
CA GLY A 143 -25.59 -18.33 -15.66
C GLY A 143 -27.06 -18.35 -16.08
#